data_AF-A0A1V4AWK8-F1
#
_entry.id   AF-A0A1V4AWK8-F1
#
_cell.length_a   1.000
_cell.length_b   1.000
_cell.length_c   1.000
_cell.angle_alpha   90.00
_cell.angle_beta   90.00
_cell.angle_gamma   90.00
#
_symmetry.space_group_name_H-M   'P 1'
#
loop_
_entity.id
_entity.type
_entity.pdbx_description
1 polymer ?
#
loop_
_entity_poly.entity_id
_entity_poly.type
_entity_poly.pdbx_seq_one_letter_code
_entity_poly.pdbx_strand_id
1 'polypeptide(L)'
;MRHHYLFQEKVLFKDFGKYAKKMSGEIKDEARELSDKEGCPLIPLDSSRIGKEDVARKLQEEDGAKEGLICVITIVESCVSFDTRGNRETGR
;
A
#
# COMPACT_ATOMS: atom_id res chain seq x y z
N MET A 1 -7.00 28.93 -3.53
CA MET A 1 -7.99 27.85 -3.75
C MET A 1 -7.32 26.54 -3.34
N ARG A 2 -7.79 25.82 -2.31
CA ARG A 2 -7.20 24.52 -1.95
C ARG A 2 -7.73 23.47 -2.92
N HIS A 3 -6.88 22.95 -3.80
CA HIS A 3 -7.24 21.88 -4.71
C HIS A 3 -7.05 20.53 -4.00
N HIS A 4 -8.15 19.88 -3.63
CA HIS A 4 -8.13 18.54 -3.05
C HIS A 4 -7.64 17.51 -4.08
N TYR A 5 -6.82 16.54 -3.67
CA TYR A 5 -6.14 15.59 -4.56
C TYR A 5 -7.09 14.89 -5.55
N LEU A 6 -8.19 14.30 -5.07
CA LEU A 6 -9.15 13.60 -5.94
C LEU A 6 -9.79 14.51 -7.00
N PHE A 7 -9.94 15.81 -6.70
CA PHE A 7 -10.47 16.76 -7.68
C PHE A 7 -9.45 17.02 -8.80
N GLN A 8 -8.16 17.09 -8.48
CA GLN A 8 -7.10 17.24 -9.47
C GLN A 8 -6.99 16.01 -10.37
N GLU A 9 -7.12 14.82 -9.77
CA GLU A 9 -7.14 13.53 -10.47
C GLU A 9 -8.47 13.23 -11.19
N LYS A 10 -9.45 14.17 -11.15
CA LYS A 10 -10.79 14.00 -11.73
C LYS A 10 -11.53 12.74 -11.25
N VAL A 11 -11.28 12.35 -10.00
CA VAL A 11 -11.92 11.21 -9.34
C VAL A 11 -13.13 11.68 -8.53
N LEU A 12 -14.31 11.19 -8.88
CA LEU A 12 -15.52 11.43 -8.08
C LEU A 12 -15.43 10.70 -6.75
N PHE A 13 -16.01 11.26 -5.68
CA PHE A 13 -15.98 10.62 -4.36
C PHE A 13 -16.58 9.20 -4.35
N LYS A 14 -17.65 8.97 -5.12
CA LYS A 14 -18.27 7.64 -5.27
C LYS A 14 -17.36 6.61 -5.98
N ASP A 15 -16.33 7.07 -6.68
CA ASP A 15 -15.38 6.22 -7.41
C ASP A 15 -14.04 6.07 -6.67
N PHE A 16 -13.89 6.72 -5.50
CA PHE A 16 -12.67 6.68 -4.69
C PHE A 16 -12.21 5.25 -4.40
N GLY A 17 -13.11 4.36 -3.98
CA GLY A 17 -12.74 2.98 -3.63
C GLY A 17 -12.11 2.21 -4.79
N LYS A 18 -12.63 2.40 -6.01
CA LYS A 18 -12.06 1.78 -7.23
C LYS A 18 -10.71 2.39 -7.56
N TYR A 19 -10.62 3.72 -7.50
CA TYR A 19 -9.38 4.44 -7.77
C TYR A 19 -8.26 4.04 -6.81
N ALA A 20 -8.51 4.10 -5.49
CA ALA A 20 -7.53 3.74 -4.46
C ALA A 20 -7.07 2.29 -4.59
N LYS A 21 -7.98 1.36 -4.92
CA LYS A 21 -7.63 -0.05 -5.14
C LYS A 21 -6.73 -0.25 -6.36
N LYS A 22 -7.00 0.48 -7.45
CA LYS A 22 -6.15 0.45 -8.66
C LYS A 22 -4.74 0.96 -8.33
N MET A 23 -4.63 2.18 -7.78
CA MET A 23 -3.34 2.79 -7.44
C MET A 23 -2.54 1.93 -6.44
N SER A 24 -3.22 1.38 -5.43
CA SER A 24 -2.58 0.48 -4.46
C SER A 24 -2.13 -0.84 -5.09
N GLY A 25 -2.80 -1.28 -6.16
CA GLY A 25 -2.38 -2.44 -6.95
C GLY A 25 -1.08 -2.16 -7.69
N GLU A 26 -1.05 -1.05 -8.43
CA GLU A 26 0.13 -0.62 -9.20
C GLU A 26 1.36 -0.48 -8.30
N ILE A 27 1.25 0.17 -7.14
CA ILE A 27 2.36 0.28 -6.17
C ILE A 27 2.83 -1.09 -5.68
N LYS A 28 1.90 -2.03 -5.43
CA LYS A 28 2.26 -3.39 -4.97
C LYS A 28 2.97 -4.19 -6.05
N ASP A 29 2.55 -4.02 -7.30
CA ASP A 29 3.15 -4.71 -8.43
C ASP A 29 4.55 -4.14 -8.71
N GLU A 30 4.73 -2.82 -8.70
CA GLU A 30 6.05 -2.18 -8.79
C GLU A 30 6.98 -2.61 -7.66
N ALA A 31 6.47 -2.72 -6.42
CA ALA A 31 7.28 -3.21 -5.29
C ALA A 31 7.71 -4.67 -5.48
N ARG A 32 6.87 -5.53 -6.07
CA ARG A 32 7.23 -6.92 -6.42
C ARG A 32 8.29 -6.96 -7.49
N GLU A 33 8.09 -6.22 -8.57
CA GLU A 33 9.06 -6.12 -9.67
C GLU A 33 10.41 -5.60 -9.19
N LEU A 34 10.41 -4.63 -8.27
CA LEU A 34 11.63 -4.13 -7.65
C LEU A 34 12.33 -5.22 -6.83
N SER A 35 11.58 -6.03 -6.08
CA SER A 35 12.12 -7.17 -5.34
C SER A 35 12.79 -8.18 -6.27
N ASP A 36 12.12 -8.54 -7.36
CA ASP A 36 12.62 -9.49 -8.35
C ASP A 36 13.87 -8.95 -9.08
N LYS A 37 13.86 -7.66 -9.42
CA LYS A 37 14.96 -7.00 -10.14
C LYS A 37 16.22 -6.90 -9.29
N GLU A 38 16.10 -6.52 -8.02
CA GLU A 38 17.23 -6.33 -7.11
C GLU A 38 17.61 -7.64 -6.40
N GLY A 39 16.87 -8.73 -6.61
CA GLY A 39 17.12 -10.03 -6.00
C GLY A 39 16.90 -10.07 -4.49
N CYS A 40 16.18 -9.09 -3.93
CA CYS A 40 15.90 -9.04 -2.49
C CYS A 40 14.65 -9.88 -2.16
N PRO A 41 14.51 -10.39 -0.92
CA PRO A 41 13.38 -11.20 -0.54
C PRO A 41 12.07 -10.38 -0.42
N LEU A 42 10.98 -10.97 -0.93
CA LEU A 42 9.62 -10.54 -0.64
C LEU A 42 9.04 -11.36 0.52
N ILE A 43 8.74 -10.69 1.64
CA ILE A 43 8.31 -11.32 2.89
C ILE A 43 6.83 -11.02 3.17
N PRO A 44 5.95 -12.05 3.14
CA PRO A 44 4.60 -11.91 3.66
C PRO A 44 4.60 -11.96 5.19
N LEU A 45 3.89 -11.02 5.83
CA LEU A 45 3.62 -11.04 7.27
C LEU A 45 2.17 -11.47 7.54
N ASP A 46 1.99 -12.24 8.60
CA ASP A 46 0.71 -12.75 9.07
C ASP A 46 0.06 -11.87 10.15
N SER A 47 0.81 -10.94 10.74
CA SER A 47 0.34 -10.07 11.80
C SER A 47 0.92 -8.65 11.73
N SER A 48 0.05 -7.65 11.92
CA SER A 48 0.44 -6.24 12.02
C SER A 48 1.24 -5.93 13.29
N ARG A 49 1.27 -6.87 14.24
CA ARG A 49 2.06 -6.77 15.47
C ARG A 49 3.54 -7.03 15.24
N ILE A 50 3.91 -7.58 14.09
CA ILE A 50 5.31 -7.83 13.73
C ILE A 50 5.94 -6.50 13.30
N GLY A 51 7.03 -6.13 13.96
CA GLY A 51 7.81 -4.94 13.61
C GLY A 51 8.46 -5.09 12.24
N LYS A 52 8.00 -4.34 11.25
CA LYS A 52 8.56 -4.34 9.87
C LYS A 52 10.05 -4.00 9.88
N GLU A 53 10.45 -3.08 10.76
CA GLU A 53 11.84 -2.68 10.95
C GLU A 53 12.69 -3.81 11.54
N ASP A 54 12.18 -4.54 12.54
CA ASP A 54 12.91 -5.66 13.15
C ASP A 54 13.15 -6.78 12.13
N VAL A 55 12.15 -7.07 11.29
CA VAL A 55 12.27 -8.04 10.20
C VAL A 55 13.34 -7.60 9.20
N ALA A 56 13.31 -6.34 8.76
CA ALA A 56 14.29 -5.81 7.82
C ALA A 56 15.71 -5.80 8.41
N ARG A 57 15.88 -5.37 9.67
CA ARG A 57 17.20 -5.35 10.35
C ARG A 57 17.78 -6.75 10.48
N LYS A 58 16.95 -7.74 10.86
CA LYS A 58 17.40 -9.13 10.96
C LYS A 58 17.91 -9.65 9.61
N LEU A 59 17.16 -9.41 8.53
CA LEU A 59 17.57 -9.82 7.18
C LEU A 59 18.83 -9.08 6.72
N GLN A 60 18.96 -7.79 7.04
CA GLN A 60 20.15 -7.00 6.74
C GLN A 60 21.40 -7.59 7.42
N GLU A 61 21.30 -7.95 8.70
CA GLU A 61 22.39 -8.55 9.46
C GLU A 61 22.77 -9.94 8.92
N GLU A 62 21.77 -10.75 8.53
CA GLU A 62 21.98 -12.07 7.94
C GLU A 62 22.64 -12.01 6.55
N ASP A 63 22.24 -11.05 5.71
CA ASP A 63 22.78 -10.85 4.35
C ASP A 63 24.09 -10.03 4.34
N GLY A 64 24.42 -9.36 5.45
CA GLY A 64 25.58 -8.46 5.54
C GLY A 64 25.45 -7.19 4.69
N ALA A 65 24.22 -6.81 4.31
CA ALA A 65 23.93 -5.68 3.45
C ALA A 65 24.24 -4.34 4.14
N LYS A 66 25.09 -3.52 3.52
CA LYS A 66 25.46 -2.18 4.04
C LYS A 66 24.55 -1.06 3.53
N GLU A 67 24.06 -1.21 2.31
CA GLU A 67 23.19 -0.25 1.63
C GLU A 67 22.37 -0.97 0.55
N GLY A 68 21.33 -0.31 0.04
CA GLY A 68 20.43 -0.87 -0.98
C GLY A 68 19.11 -1.39 -0.42
N LEU A 69 18.37 -2.10 -1.26
CA LEU A 69 17.08 -2.67 -0.90
C LEU A 69 17.27 -3.98 -0.13
N ILE A 70 16.87 -3.98 1.15
CA ILE A 70 17.03 -5.14 2.04
C ILE A 70 15.94 -6.19 1.78
N CYS A 71 14.68 -5.76 1.74
CA CYS A 71 13.54 -6.66 1.53
C CYS A 71 12.29 -5.86 1.14
N VAL A 72 11.33 -6.54 0.53
CA VAL A 72 9.96 -6.03 0.32
C VAL A 72 9.02 -6.76 1.28
N ILE A 73 8.20 -6.02 2.01
CA ILE A 73 7.27 -6.61 2.99
C ILE A 73 5.83 -6.43 2.51
N THR A 74 5.04 -7.49 2.52
CA THR A 74 3.61 -7.46 2.20
C THR A 74 2.77 -7.96 3.36
N ILE A 75 1.64 -7.31 3.62
CA ILE A 75 0.74 -7.66 4.73
C ILE A 75 -0.70 -7.24 4.40
N VAL A 76 -1.66 -7.99 4.94
CA VAL A 76 -3.08 -7.60 4.98
C VAL A 76 -3.40 -7.09 6.38
N GLU A 77 -3.84 -5.84 6.47
CA GLU A 77 -4.20 -5.20 7.74
C GLU A 77 -5.66 -4.74 7.70
N SER A 78 -6.36 -4.85 8.83
CA SER A 78 -7.69 -4.26 8.97
C SER A 78 -7.56 -2.74 8.92
N CYS A 79 -8.17 -2.09 7.93
CA CYS A 79 -8.23 -0.64 7.83
C CYS A 79 -9.67 -0.15 7.93
N VAL A 80 -9.84 1.04 8.53
CA VAL A 80 -11.12 1.73 8.51
C VAL A 80 -11.23 2.47 7.19
N SER A 81 -12.33 2.28 6.48
CA SER A 81 -12.66 2.99 5.25
C SER A 81 -14.08 3.56 5.36
N PHE A 82 -14.41 4.48 4.45
CA PHE A 82 -15.73 5.09 4.34
C PHE A 82 -16.19 5.02 2.89
N ASP A 83 -17.51 5.03 2.70
CA ASP A 83 -18.13 4.99 1.38
C ASP A 83 -19.26 6.02 1.31
N THR A 84 -19.48 6.60 0.14
CA THR A 84 -20.56 7.56 -0.07
C THR A 84 -21.85 6.81 -0.36
N ARG A 85 -22.90 7.09 0.41
CA ARG A 85 -24.24 6.56 0.19
C ARG A 85 -25.16 7.71 -0.23
N GLY A 86 -25.96 7.50 -1.27
CA GLY A 86 -27.03 8.43 -1.62
C GLY A 86 -28.07 8.49 -0.50
N ASN A 87 -28.67 9.65 -0.30
CA ASN A 87 -29.78 9.87 0.61
C ASN A 87 -31.04 9.18 0.03
N ARG A 88 -31.51 8.13 0.72
CA ARG A 88 -32.67 7.34 0.31
C ARG A 88 -33.99 8.12 0.30
N GLU A 89 -34.12 9.13 1.16
CA GLU A 89 -35.36 9.92 1.28
C GLU A 89 -35.50 10.94 0.15
N THR A 90 -34.38 11.54 -0.27
CA THR A 90 -34.37 12.59 -1.30
C THR A 90 -33.95 12.09 -2.68
N GLY A 91 -33.45 10.85 -2.79
CA GLY A 91 -32.94 10.27 -4.03
C GLY A 91 -31.67 10.95 -4.56
N ARG A 92 -30.98 11.73 -3.72
CA ARG A 92 -29.77 12.49 -4.05
C ARG A 92 -28.52 11.90 -3.40
#